data_AF-A0A137QX36-F1
#
_entry.id   AF-A0A137QX36-F1
#
_cell.length_a   1.000
_cell.length_b   1.000
_cell.length_c   1.000
_cell.angle_alpha   90.00
_cell.angle_beta   90.00
_cell.angle_gamma   90.00
#
_symmetry.space_group_name_H-M   'P 1'
#
loop_
_entity.id
_entity.type
_entity.pdbx_description
1 polymer ?
#
loop_
_entity_poly.entity_id
_entity_poly.type
_entity_poly.pdbx_seq_one_letter_code
_entity_poly.pdbx_strand_id
1 'polypeptide(L)' 'RYPGFYFDCQLNFCEHVQYYYTKVISTVCVMGMLGNSLRSLSSKQKRLLYKSCVVPIATYSFCL' A
#
# COMPACT_ATOMS: atom_id res chain seq x y z
N ARG A 1 -20.49 20.01 -4.78
CA ARG A 1 -20.88 18.96 -5.76
C ARG A 1 -19.95 19.10 -6.97
N TYR A 2 -18.85 18.33 -6.99
CA TYR A 2 -17.91 18.31 -8.13
C TYR A 2 -18.49 17.34 -9.17
N PRO A 3 -18.64 17.72 -10.45
CA PRO A 3 -19.30 16.87 -11.44
C PRO A 3 -18.36 15.70 -11.80
N GLY A 4 -18.64 14.51 -11.29
CA GLY A 4 -17.95 13.26 -11.66
C GLY A 4 -17.35 12.46 -10.52
N PHE A 5 -17.29 13.00 -9.30
CA PHE A 5 -16.88 12.23 -8.12
C PHE A 5 -18.09 11.96 -7.22
N TYR A 6 -18.63 10.73 -7.32
CA TYR A 6 -19.52 10.19 -6.30
C TYR A 6 -18.66 9.82 -5.10
N PHE A 7 -18.61 10.68 -4.08
CA PHE A 7 -18.15 10.27 -2.77
C PHE A 7 -19.27 9.44 -2.16
N ASP A 8 -19.08 8.13 -2.16
CA ASP A 8 -19.97 7.21 -1.45
C ASP A 8 -19.94 7.58 0.05
N CYS A 9 -21.07 8.02 0.59
CA CYS A 9 -21.16 8.52 1.97
C CYS A 9 -20.89 7.42 3.02
N GLN A 10 -20.93 6.14 2.62
CA GLN A 10 -20.52 5.05 3.51
C GLN A 10 -19.03 4.76 3.47
N LEU A 11 -18.28 5.28 2.48
CA LEU A 11 -16.82 5.26 2.39
C LEU A 11 -16.22 3.95 2.93
N ASN A 12 -16.87 2.81 2.63
CA ASN A 12 -16.40 1.48 2.99
C ASN A 12 -15.21 1.21 2.08
N PHE A 13 -14.08 1.85 2.41
CA PHE A 13 -12.81 1.63 1.77
C PHE A 13 -12.35 0.19 1.92
N CYS A 14 -13.14 -0.73 2.49
CA CYS A 14 -12.86 -2.15 2.59
C CYS A 14 -12.34 -2.74 1.28
N GLU A 15 -12.98 -2.49 0.13
CA GLU A 15 -12.46 -2.98 -1.16
C GLU A 15 -11.13 -2.33 -1.54
N HIS A 16 -10.99 -1.02 -1.30
CA HIS A 16 -9.76 -0.28 -1.57
C HIS A 16 -8.61 -0.71 -0.65
N VAL A 17 -8.88 -0.90 0.64
CA VAL A 17 -7.98 -1.41 1.67
C VAL A 17 -7.60 -2.84 1.34
N GLN A 18 -8.53 -3.72 0.94
CA GLN A 18 -8.23 -5.09 0.50
C GLN A 18 -7.37 -5.13 -0.77
N TYR A 19 -7.68 -4.29 -1.76
CA TYR A 19 -6.89 -4.14 -2.98
C TYR A 19 -5.45 -3.70 -2.67
N TYR A 20 -5.30 -2.66 -1.86
CA TYR A 20 -4.00 -2.16 -1.44
C TYR A 20 -3.27 -3.17 -0.54
N TYR A 21 -3.97 -3.84 0.38
CA TYR A 21 -3.41 -4.89 1.23
C TYR A 21 -2.78 -6.01 0.42
N THR A 22 -3.47 -6.48 -0.62
CA THR A 22 -2.97 -7.50 -1.55
C THR A 22 -1.71 -7.02 -2.28
N LYS A 23 -1.69 -5.75 -2.72
CA LYS A 23 -0.49 -5.13 -3.27
C LYS A 23 0.66 -5.06 -2.28
N VAL A 24 0.39 -4.75 -1.02
CA VAL A 24 1.44 -4.65 0.01
C VAL A 24 2.01 -6.01 0.34
N ILE A 25 1.18 -7.04 0.51
CA ILE A 25 1.68 -8.41 0.71
C ILE A 25 2.56 -8.84 -0.47
N SER A 26 2.08 -8.64 -1.70
CA SER A 26 2.87 -8.96 -2.90
C SER A 26 4.20 -8.21 -2.92
N THR A 27 4.19 -6.92 -2.57
CA THR A 27 5.37 -6.07 -2.53
C THR A 27 6.36 -6.51 -1.46
N VAL A 28 5.89 -6.86 -0.25
CA VAL A 28 6.72 -7.37 0.86
C VAL A 28 7.35 -8.70 0.48
N CYS A 29 6.58 -9.59 -0.17
CA CYS A 29 7.08 -10.87 -0.66
C CYS A 29 8.20 -10.67 -1.70
N VAL A 30 7.95 -9.82 -2.69
CA VAL A 30 8.94 -9.42 -3.71
C VAL A 30 10.15 -8.73 -3.06
N MET A 31 9.96 -7.92 -2.02
CA MET A 31 11.05 -7.29 -1.27
C MET A 31 11.92 -8.32 -0.54
N GLY A 32 11.32 -9.37 0.02
CA GLY A 32 12.03 -10.50 0.62
C GLY A 32 12.85 -11.27 -0.42
N MET A 33 12.23 -11.56 -1.58
CA MET A 33 12.91 -12.22 -2.70
C MET A 33 14.07 -11.38 -3.26
N LEU A 34 13.86 -10.06 -3.44
CA LEU A 34 14.88 -9.12 -3.90
C LEU A 34 15.96 -8.85 -2.85
N GLY A 35 15.63 -8.97 -1.56
CA GLY A 35 16.60 -8.87 -0.47
C GLY A 35 17.64 -9.98 -0.51
N ASN A 36 17.23 -11.19 -0.93
CA ASN A 36 18.10 -12.35 -1.12
C ASN A 36 18.74 -12.41 -2.52
N SER A 37 18.45 -11.46 -3.40
CA SER A 37 19.10 -11.36 -4.71
C SER A 37 20.50 -10.76 -4.58
N LEU A 38 21.44 -11.23 -5.43
CA LEU A 38 22.80 -10.72 -5.60
C LEU A 38 22.89 -9.20 -5.79
N ARG A 39 21.78 -8.57 -6.21
CA ARG A 39 21.65 -7.13 -6.46
C ARG A 39 20.60 -6.52 -5.52
N SER A 40 20.84 -6.68 -4.23
CA SER A 40 19.89 -6.39 -3.15
C SER A 40 19.30 -4.98 -3.22
N LEU A 41 18.04 -4.83 -2.80
CA LEU A 41 17.38 -3.53 -2.67
C LEU A 41 18.14 -2.62 -1.68
N SER A 42 18.56 -1.45 -2.15
CA SER A 42 19.14 -0.40 -1.31
C SER A 42 18.18 0.04 -0.21
N SER A 43 18.71 0.40 0.97
CA SER A 43 17.93 0.90 2.11
C SER A 43 16.98 2.06 1.75
N LYS A 44 17.36 2.89 0.76
CA LYS A 44 16.49 3.96 0.23
C LYS A 44 15.27 3.42 -0.51
N GLN A 45 15.42 2.37 -1.32
CA GLN A 45 14.31 1.76 -2.06
C GLN A 45 13.36 1.00 -1.13
N LYS A 46 13.90 0.30 -0.12
CA LYS A 46 13.08 -0.33 0.93
C LYS A 46 12.23 0.71 1.68
N ARG A 47 12.81 1.86 2.02
CA ARG A 47 12.09 2.96 2.69
C ARG A 47 11.02 3.60 1.80
N LEU A 48 11.30 3.78 0.51
CA LEU A 48 10.33 4.30 -0.46
C LEU A 48 9.12 3.39 -0.59
N LEU A 49 9.35 2.08 -0.73
CA LEU A 49 8.28 1.08 -0.79
C LEU A 49 7.47 1.06 0.51
N TYR A 50 8.12 1.08 1.67
CA TYR A 50 7.41 1.15 2.95
C TYR A 50 6.51 2.39 3.04
N LYS A 51 7.01 3.56 2.62
CA LYS A 51 6.21 4.80 2.58
C LYS A 51 5.07 4.76 1.57
N SER A 52 5.26 4.21 0.37
CA SER A 52 4.20 4.20 -0.65
C SER A 52 3.10 3.17 -0.36
N CYS A 53 3.45 2.07 0.31
CA CYS A 53 2.58 0.92 0.47
C CYS A 53 2.01 0.81 1.90
N VAL A 54 2.86 0.90 2.93
CA VAL A 54 2.46 0.62 4.31
C VAL A 54 1.86 1.84 4.99
N VAL A 55 2.43 3.03 4.79
CA VAL A 55 1.93 4.27 5.40
C VAL A 55 0.48 4.59 5.02
N PRO A 56 0.07 4.59 3.74
CA PRO A 56 -1.32 4.87 3.41
C PRO A 56 -2.27 3.84 4.02
N ILE A 57 -1.95 2.54 3.98
CA ILE A 57 -2.78 1.51 4.61
C ILE A 57 -2.86 1.73 6.11
N ALA A 58 -1.75 1.92 6.81
CA ALA A 58 -1.78 2.19 8.25
C ALA A 58 -2.59 3.46 8.56
N THR A 59 -2.52 4.48 7.73
CA THR A 59 -3.27 5.74 7.93
C THR A 59 -4.76 5.54 7.73
N TYR A 60 -5.17 4.81 6.68
CA TYR A 60 -6.59 4.56 6.39
C TYR A 60 -7.20 3.47 7.27
N SER A 61 -6.47 2.39 7.54
CA SER A 61 -6.91 1.27 8.38
C SER A 61 -7.01 1.63 9.85
N PHE A 62 -6.22 2.59 10.35
CA PHE A 62 -6.31 3.06 11.73
C PHE A 62 -7.41 4.11 11.93
N CYS A 63 -7.93 4.68 10.84
CA CYS A 63 -9.04 5.62 10.86
C CYS A 63 -10.42 4.92 10.76
N LEU A 64 -10.44 3.59 10.62
CA LEU A 64 -11.62 2.71 10.65
C LEU A 64 -11.78 2.10 12.04
#